data_AF-A0A7S4DPE3-F1
#
_entry.id   AF-A0A7S4DPE3-F1
#
_cell.length_a   1.000
_cell.length_b   1.000
_cell.length_c   1.000
_cell.angle_alpha   90.00
_cell.angle_beta   90.00
_cell.angle_gamma   90.00
#
_symmetry.space_group_name_H-M   'P 1'
#
loop_
_entity.id
_entity.type
_entity.pdbx_description
1 polymer ?
#
loop_
_entity_poly.entity_id
_entity_poly.type
_entity_poly.pdbx_seq_one_letter_code
_entity_poly.pdbx_strand_id
1 'polypeptide(L)'
;MYESLDKKKDVESTPKGVRRRFSDFVWLRDTLAKCFPGVLLPPLPPKKLLGNMNEAFIKSRCVKLQIFMERLISRMHFISQSLPFKIFVTKVGEEFKAEKKKLSQFFKTSWTRPEICALYERLFRDRLDIMRPEIPKDPADMVEFMRSFLLETRKHVLALAKHASSAANSLDHIAAESTRMGTTLSSTIGPHETPAKNCNSTEDNTGRENLRDSLGEMRTETEYLRDTVSDMKNNPGSGLGIWFSVKA
;
A
#
# COMPACT_ATOMS: atom_id res chain seq x y z
N MET A 1 -23.18 51.06 25.16
CA MET A 1 -23.09 50.61 26.55
C MET A 1 -22.97 49.10 26.56
N TYR A 2 -21.81 48.58 27.02
CA TYR A 2 -21.45 47.17 27.27
C TYR A 2 -21.43 46.25 26.05
N GLU A 3 -20.30 45.82 25.47
CA GLU A 3 -18.99 45.39 26.02
C GLU A 3 -19.07 44.24 27.03
N SER A 4 -18.35 43.17 26.67
CA SER A 4 -17.97 41.98 27.46
C SER A 4 -19.01 40.86 27.57
N LEU A 5 -18.81 39.78 26.80
CA LEU A 5 -18.13 38.55 27.24
C LEU A 5 -19.09 37.66 28.04
N ASP A 6 -19.59 36.60 27.41
CA ASP A 6 -19.40 35.31 28.06
C ASP A 6 -19.11 34.18 27.09
N LYS A 7 -18.07 33.44 27.46
CA LYS A 7 -17.46 32.33 26.74
C LYS A 7 -18.32 31.09 26.97
N LYS A 8 -18.67 30.40 25.89
CA LYS A 8 -18.65 28.93 25.91
C LYS A 8 -18.13 28.42 24.57
N LYS A 9 -16.80 28.47 24.47
CA LYS A 9 -16.05 27.83 23.40
C LYS A 9 -15.66 26.43 23.87
N ASP A 10 -16.67 25.60 24.11
CA ASP A 10 -16.48 24.15 24.15
C ASP A 10 -16.82 23.63 22.75
N VAL A 11 -16.06 24.10 21.75
CA VAL A 11 -15.98 23.38 20.47
C VAL A 11 -14.98 22.28 20.72
N GLU A 12 -15.53 21.11 21.05
CA GLU A 12 -14.93 19.80 20.99
C GLU A 12 -13.78 19.79 19.98
N SER A 13 -12.56 19.64 20.50
CA SER A 13 -11.33 19.56 19.71
C SER A 13 -11.37 18.28 18.87
N THR A 14 -12.11 18.30 17.76
CA THR A 14 -11.91 17.35 16.68
C THR A 14 -10.42 17.40 16.33
N PRO A 15 -9.67 16.28 16.42
CA PRO A 15 -8.25 16.29 16.08
C PRO A 15 -8.13 16.88 14.68
N LYS A 16 -7.37 17.98 14.54
CA LYS A 16 -7.17 18.65 13.25
C LYS A 16 -6.57 17.64 12.28
N GLY A 17 -7.42 17.02 11.47
CA GLY A 17 -7.03 16.00 10.53
C GLY A 17 -6.04 16.58 9.53
N VAL A 18 -4.90 15.91 9.38
CA VAL A 18 -3.87 16.31 8.41
C VAL A 18 -4.31 15.85 7.02
N ARG A 19 -4.48 16.81 6.10
CA ARG A 19 -4.80 16.51 4.70
C ARG A 19 -3.53 16.29 3.87
N ARG A 20 -3.55 15.28 2.99
CA ARG A 20 -2.43 14.90 2.12
C ARG A 20 -2.93 14.62 0.71
N ARG A 21 -2.20 15.14 -0.29
CA ARG A 21 -2.42 14.80 -1.71
C ARG A 21 -1.60 13.58 -2.10
N PHE A 22 -1.98 12.91 -3.18
CA PHE A 22 -1.28 11.71 -3.68
C PHE A 22 0.24 11.93 -3.86
N SER A 23 0.67 13.08 -4.40
CA SER A 23 2.09 13.38 -4.56
C SER A 23 2.87 13.48 -3.24
N ASP A 24 2.18 13.74 -2.13
CA ASP A 24 2.81 13.73 -0.81
C ASP A 24 3.07 12.29 -0.34
N PHE A 25 2.18 11.34 -0.67
CA PHE A 25 2.40 9.91 -0.43
C PHE A 25 3.58 9.38 -1.27
N VAL A 26 3.68 9.81 -2.53
CA VAL A 26 4.84 9.50 -3.38
C VAL A 26 6.13 9.98 -2.72
N TRP A 27 6.15 11.24 -2.28
CA TRP A 27 7.31 11.77 -1.55
C TRP A 27 7.63 10.98 -0.28
N LEU A 28 6.61 10.61 0.52
CA LEU A 28 6.84 9.84 1.73
C LEU A 28 7.50 8.50 1.40
N ARG A 29 6.95 7.74 0.44
CA ARG A 29 7.50 6.44 0.03
C ARG A 29 8.94 6.58 -0.47
N ASP A 30 9.20 7.52 -1.36
CA ASP A 30 10.54 7.70 -1.95
C ASP A 30 11.55 8.15 -0.88
N THR A 31 11.11 8.97 0.07
CA THR A 31 11.95 9.40 1.19
C THR A 31 12.25 8.23 2.13
N LEU A 32 11.25 7.43 2.48
CA LEU A 32 11.45 6.23 3.30
C LEU A 32 12.39 5.24 2.63
N ALA A 33 12.30 5.06 1.31
CA ALA A 33 13.19 4.17 0.56
C ALA A 33 14.66 4.62 0.66
N LYS A 34 14.89 5.94 0.68
CA LYS A 34 16.23 6.52 0.90
C LYS A 34 16.69 6.40 2.35
N CYS A 35 15.77 6.43 3.32
CA CYS A 35 16.11 6.32 4.75
C CYS A 35 16.46 4.90 5.17
N PHE A 36 15.86 3.90 4.51
CA PHE A 36 15.89 2.50 4.92
C PHE A 36 16.28 1.62 3.72
N PRO A 37 17.58 1.59 3.33
CA PRO A 37 18.03 0.89 2.14
C PRO A 37 17.83 -0.62 2.26
N GLY A 38 17.19 -1.24 1.27
CA GLY A 38 16.87 -2.68 1.27
C GLY A 38 15.56 -3.05 1.97
N VAL A 39 14.84 -2.08 2.54
CA VAL A 39 13.49 -2.31 3.07
C VAL A 39 12.45 -2.29 1.95
N LEU A 40 11.63 -3.34 1.90
CA LEU A 40 10.53 -3.47 0.95
C LEU A 40 9.32 -2.67 1.42
N LEU A 41 9.14 -1.48 0.84
CA LEU A 41 7.99 -0.63 1.13
C LEU A 41 6.76 -1.06 0.32
N PRO A 42 5.55 -0.99 0.91
CA PRO A 42 4.32 -1.25 0.18
C PRO A 42 4.21 -0.38 -1.09
N PRO A 43 3.57 -0.89 -2.16
CA PRO A 43 3.40 -0.17 -3.40
C PRO A 43 2.39 0.97 -3.19
N LEU A 44 2.53 2.01 -4.01
CA LEU A 44 1.50 3.04 -4.13
C LEU A 44 0.55 2.69 -5.27
N PRO A 45 -0.71 3.12 -5.20
CA PRO A 45 -1.63 2.98 -6.31
C PRO A 45 -1.09 3.69 -7.57
N PRO A 46 -1.42 3.20 -8.77
CA PRO A 46 -0.83 3.68 -10.01
C PRO A 46 -1.14 5.17 -10.27
N LYS A 47 -0.16 5.85 -10.86
CA LYS A 47 -0.37 7.17 -11.46
C LYS A 47 -1.21 6.98 -12.72
N LYS A 48 -2.38 7.63 -12.76
CA LYS A 48 -3.25 7.66 -13.94
C LYS A 48 -3.28 9.08 -14.47
N LEU A 49 -2.94 9.25 -15.76
CA LEU A 49 -2.94 10.56 -16.43
C LEU A 49 -4.33 10.93 -16.95
N LEU A 50 -5.09 9.94 -17.47
CA LEU A 50 -6.46 10.14 -17.99
C LEU A 50 -7.51 9.53 -17.06
N GLY A 51 -8.63 10.23 -16.84
CA GLY A 51 -9.72 9.75 -15.97
C GLY A 51 -9.35 9.63 -14.49
N ASN A 52 -8.38 10.44 -14.05
CA ASN A 52 -7.85 10.42 -12.69
C ASN A 52 -8.76 11.10 -11.63
N MET A 53 -9.81 11.79 -12.10
CA MET A 53 -10.86 12.42 -11.31
C MET A 53 -12.16 11.60 -11.27
N ASN A 54 -12.20 10.41 -11.89
CA ASN A 54 -13.36 9.53 -11.79
C ASN A 54 -13.55 9.11 -10.32
N GLU A 55 -14.76 9.24 -9.80
CA GLU A 55 -15.09 8.97 -8.40
C GLU A 55 -14.74 7.53 -7.97
N ALA A 56 -15.04 6.53 -8.81
CA ALA A 56 -14.69 5.14 -8.53
C ALA A 56 -13.17 4.95 -8.42
N PHE A 57 -12.42 5.64 -9.28
CA PHE A 57 -10.96 5.60 -9.24
C PHE A 57 -10.37 6.34 -8.03
N ILE A 58 -10.96 7.46 -7.61
CA ILE A 58 -10.57 8.16 -6.38
C ILE A 58 -10.85 7.27 -5.16
N LYS A 59 -12.03 6.64 -5.09
CA LYS A 59 -12.39 5.72 -4.00
C LYS A 59 -11.43 4.54 -3.90
N SER A 60 -11.19 3.82 -5.01
CA SER A 60 -10.20 2.74 -5.05
C SER A 60 -8.81 3.23 -4.62
N ARG A 61 -8.36 4.39 -5.11
CA ARG A 61 -7.08 4.98 -4.68
C ARG A 61 -7.04 5.26 -3.18
N CYS A 62 -8.09 5.81 -2.59
CA CYS A 62 -8.15 6.10 -1.15
C CYS A 62 -8.00 4.83 -0.33
N VAL A 63 -8.72 3.76 -0.70
CA VAL A 63 -8.59 2.44 -0.04
C VAL A 63 -7.15 1.93 -0.12
N LYS A 64 -6.53 2.00 -1.31
CA LYS A 64 -5.14 1.54 -1.50
C LYS A 64 -4.11 2.38 -0.72
N LEU A 65 -4.33 3.69 -0.61
CA LEU A 65 -3.50 4.56 0.22
C LEU A 65 -3.68 4.29 1.72
N GLN A 66 -4.89 3.93 2.14
CA GLN A 66 -5.15 3.50 3.51
C GLN A 66 -4.41 2.19 3.83
N ILE A 67 -4.50 1.19 2.95
CA ILE A 67 -3.76 -0.08 3.08
C ILE A 67 -2.25 0.18 3.14
N PHE A 68 -1.73 1.08 2.29
CA PHE A 68 -0.33 1.50 2.34
C PHE A 68 0.06 2.02 3.73
N MET A 69 -0.74 2.94 4.30
CA MET A 69 -0.47 3.50 5.64
C MET A 69 -0.57 2.45 6.74
N GLU A 70 -1.60 1.61 6.71
CA GLU A 70 -1.81 0.53 7.68
C GLU A 70 -0.64 -0.46 7.66
N ARG A 71 -0.15 -0.84 6.48
CA ARG A 71 1.02 -1.72 6.35
C ARG A 71 2.28 -1.08 6.91
N LEU A 72 2.51 0.22 6.66
CA LEU A 72 3.64 0.93 7.25
C LEU A 72 3.58 0.92 8.79
N ILE A 73 2.41 1.20 9.36
CA ILE A 73 2.24 1.32 10.82
C ILE A 73 2.32 -0.05 11.51
N SER A 74 1.58 -1.05 11.00
CA SER A 74 1.44 -2.35 11.64
C SER A 74 2.65 -3.27 11.47
N ARG A 75 3.27 -3.27 10.29
CA ARG A 75 4.36 -4.21 9.97
C ARG A 75 5.74 -3.61 10.20
N MET A 76 5.85 -2.29 10.20
CA MET A 76 7.15 -1.58 10.10
C MET A 76 7.28 -0.53 11.20
N HIS A 77 7.30 -0.99 12.47
CA HIS A 77 7.37 -0.12 13.65
C HIS A 77 8.49 0.94 13.62
N PHE A 78 9.64 0.66 12.99
CA PHE A 78 10.72 1.63 12.84
C PHE A 78 10.36 2.80 11.90
N ILE A 79 9.45 2.59 10.94
CA ILE A 79 8.97 3.64 10.03
C ILE A 79 8.08 4.62 10.76
N SER A 80 7.17 4.17 11.63
CA SER A 80 6.29 5.07 12.38
C SER A 80 7.07 6.02 13.30
N GLN A 81 8.26 5.60 13.74
CA GLN A 81 9.18 6.42 14.53
C GLN A 81 10.09 7.34 13.72
N SER A 82 10.15 7.15 12.40
CA SER A 82 11.02 7.92 11.51
C SER A 82 10.58 9.37 11.37
N LEU A 83 11.54 10.27 11.18
CA LEU A 83 11.28 11.69 10.98
C LEU A 83 10.40 11.98 9.75
N PRO A 84 10.62 11.36 8.57
CA PRO A 84 9.75 11.57 7.40
C PRO A 84 8.29 11.22 7.67
N PHE A 85 8.04 10.09 8.36
CA PHE A 85 6.68 9.68 8.70
C PHE A 85 6.03 10.63 9.71
N LYS A 86 6.76 11.01 10.76
CA LYS A 86 6.30 12.00 11.75
C LYS A 86 5.93 13.34 11.10
N ILE A 87 6.76 13.83 10.17
CA ILE A 87 6.45 15.06 9.40
C ILE A 87 5.16 14.86 8.58
N PHE A 88 5.04 13.70 7.91
CA PHE A 88 3.88 13.39 7.11
C PHE A 88 2.57 13.31 7.90
N VAL A 89 2.57 12.81 9.15
CA VAL A 89 1.32 12.69 9.92
C VAL A 89 1.01 13.89 10.82
N THR A 90 1.99 14.76 11.13
CA THR A 90 1.80 15.86 12.10
C THR A 90 1.79 17.26 11.51
N LYS A 91 2.60 17.55 10.48
CA LYS A 91 2.81 18.94 10.01
C LYS A 91 1.73 19.38 9.01
N VAL A 92 1.37 20.67 8.97
CA VAL A 92 0.29 21.17 8.10
C VAL A 92 0.75 22.40 7.31
N GLY A 93 0.20 22.60 6.11
CA GLY A 93 0.38 23.83 5.33
C GLY A 93 1.85 24.10 4.98
N GLU A 94 2.29 25.33 5.23
CA GLU A 94 3.66 25.78 4.92
C GLU A 94 4.73 25.09 5.75
N GLU A 95 4.42 24.70 6.99
CA GLU A 95 5.35 23.95 7.84
C GLU A 95 5.70 22.60 7.21
N PHE A 96 4.70 21.89 6.67
CA PHE A 96 4.93 20.63 5.96
C PHE A 96 5.83 20.82 4.73
N LYS A 97 5.62 21.88 3.95
CA LYS A 97 6.44 22.18 2.77
C LYS A 97 7.89 22.52 3.16
N ALA A 98 8.07 23.33 4.20
CA ALA A 98 9.38 23.71 4.71
C ALA A 98 10.16 22.50 5.22
N GLU A 99 9.55 21.66 6.06
CA GLU A 99 10.19 20.45 6.59
C GLU A 99 10.52 19.45 5.47
N LYS A 100 9.63 19.26 4.50
CA LYS A 100 9.89 18.44 3.31
C LYS A 100 11.12 18.93 2.53
N LYS A 101 11.27 20.25 2.36
CA LYS A 101 12.43 20.86 1.69
C LYS A 101 13.71 20.65 2.49
N LYS A 102 13.71 20.99 3.79
CA LYS A 102 14.87 20.78 4.68
C LYS A 102 15.32 19.33 4.63
N LEU A 103 14.39 18.41 4.82
CA LEU A 103 14.66 17.00 4.87
C LEU A 103 15.26 16.47 3.55
N SER A 104 14.78 16.97 2.41
CA SER A 104 15.35 16.64 1.10
C SER A 104 16.78 17.15 0.92
N GLN A 105 17.19 18.21 1.64
CA GLN A 105 18.57 18.73 1.63
C GLN A 105 19.50 17.97 2.59
N PHE A 106 18.96 17.45 3.69
CA PHE A 106 19.74 16.73 4.70
C PHE A 106 20.00 15.26 4.35
N PHE A 107 19.18 14.64 3.51
CA PHE A 107 19.34 13.22 3.21
C PHE A 107 20.56 12.95 2.32
N LYS A 108 21.51 12.18 2.87
CA LYS A 108 22.60 11.56 2.11
C LYS A 108 22.01 10.75 0.94
N THR A 109 22.62 10.91 -0.23
CA THR A 109 22.23 10.21 -1.46
C THR A 109 22.74 8.77 -1.54
N SER A 110 23.69 8.39 -0.68
CA SER A 110 24.32 7.08 -0.66
C SER A 110 24.58 6.61 0.77
N TRP A 111 24.34 5.33 1.00
CA TRP A 111 24.71 4.61 2.23
C TRP A 111 25.94 3.74 1.96
N THR A 112 26.77 3.50 2.96
CA THR A 112 27.84 2.50 2.90
C THR A 112 27.41 1.23 3.62
N ARG A 113 28.02 0.08 3.28
CA ARG A 113 27.70 -1.20 3.95
C ARG A 113 27.81 -1.12 5.49
N PRO A 114 28.87 -0.54 6.09
CA PRO A 114 28.94 -0.40 7.55
C PRO A 114 27.83 0.47 8.14
N GLU A 115 27.47 1.58 7.49
CA GLU A 115 26.37 2.45 7.94
C GLU A 115 25.02 1.71 7.90
N ILE A 116 24.79 0.88 6.87
CA ILE A 116 23.58 0.05 6.75
C ILE A 116 23.52 -1.00 7.85
N CYS A 117 24.62 -1.73 8.09
CA CYS A 117 24.70 -2.72 9.16
C CYS A 117 24.42 -2.08 10.52
N ALA A 118 25.11 -0.98 10.85
CA ALA A 118 24.91 -0.27 12.11
C ALA A 118 23.48 0.26 12.29
N LEU A 119 22.86 0.74 11.20
CA LEU A 119 21.45 1.14 11.22
C LEU A 119 20.55 -0.03 11.63
N TYR A 120 20.70 -1.19 10.96
CA TYR A 120 19.80 -2.32 11.18
C TYR A 120 20.05 -3.07 12.48
N GLU A 121 21.29 -3.15 12.95
CA GLU A 121 21.61 -3.62 14.30
C GLU A 121 20.90 -2.77 15.36
N ARG A 122 20.85 -1.45 15.16
CA ARG A 122 20.12 -0.55 16.07
C ARG A 122 18.60 -0.71 15.95
N LEU A 123 18.06 -0.83 14.74
CA LEU A 123 16.61 -0.91 14.51
C LEU A 123 16.00 -2.26 14.88
N PHE A 124 16.76 -3.35 14.77
CA PHE A 124 16.26 -4.72 14.94
C PHE A 124 17.02 -5.50 16.02
N ARG A 125 17.65 -4.80 16.96
CA ARG A 125 18.39 -5.38 18.10
C ARG A 125 17.66 -6.58 18.72
N ASP A 126 16.36 -6.45 18.97
CA ASP A 126 15.56 -7.44 19.68
C ASP A 126 14.93 -8.52 18.78
N ARG A 127 15.04 -8.38 17.44
CA ARG A 127 14.40 -9.28 16.47
C ARG A 127 15.37 -10.12 15.65
N LEU A 128 16.65 -9.80 15.65
CA LEU A 128 17.66 -10.61 14.97
C LEU A 128 17.90 -11.96 15.67
N ASP A 129 17.40 -12.14 16.89
CA ASP A 129 17.53 -13.38 17.68
C ASP A 129 16.34 -14.35 17.57
N ILE A 130 15.20 -13.94 16.98
CA ILE A 130 13.98 -14.75 16.97
C ILE A 130 13.75 -15.34 15.57
N MET A 131 13.79 -16.68 15.52
CA MET A 131 13.65 -17.54 14.33
C MET A 131 14.75 -17.37 13.30
N ARG A 132 15.88 -18.03 13.57
CA ARG A 132 16.87 -18.38 12.55
C ARG A 132 16.53 -19.78 12.01
N PRO A 133 15.80 -19.95 10.87
CA PRO A 133 16.11 -21.09 10.00
C PRO A 133 17.62 -21.05 9.71
N GLU A 134 18.28 -22.15 9.34
CA GLU A 134 19.72 -22.13 9.02
C GLU A 134 20.01 -21.16 7.86
N ILE A 135 20.16 -19.88 8.18
CA ILE A 135 20.43 -18.77 7.28
C ILE A 135 21.84 -19.03 6.75
N PRO A 136 22.03 -19.21 5.43
CA PRO A 136 23.36 -19.31 4.85
C PRO A 136 24.29 -18.21 5.37
N LYS A 137 25.50 -18.58 5.76
CA LYS A 137 26.47 -17.61 6.32
C LYS A 137 27.16 -16.80 5.23
N ASP A 138 27.25 -17.38 4.02
CA ASP A 138 27.84 -16.72 2.87
C ASP A 138 26.84 -15.77 2.20
N PRO A 139 27.22 -14.52 1.88
CA PRO A 139 26.34 -13.57 1.21
C PRO A 139 25.80 -14.04 -0.14
N ALA A 140 26.58 -14.79 -0.94
CA ALA A 140 26.12 -15.27 -2.24
C ALA A 140 25.04 -16.36 -2.07
N ASP A 141 25.27 -17.29 -1.15
CA ASP A 141 24.30 -18.34 -0.81
C ASP A 141 23.00 -17.72 -0.24
N MET A 142 23.11 -16.64 0.55
CA MET A 142 21.95 -15.90 1.05
C MET A 142 21.12 -15.28 -0.07
N VAL A 143 21.78 -14.66 -1.05
CA VAL A 143 21.09 -14.06 -2.19
C VAL A 143 20.36 -15.13 -2.99
N GLU A 144 21.00 -16.28 -3.23
CA GLU A 144 20.39 -17.37 -4.00
C GLU A 144 19.24 -18.05 -3.22
N PHE A 145 19.38 -18.22 -1.91
CA PHE A 145 18.32 -18.69 -1.03
C PHE A 145 17.11 -17.75 -1.06
N MET A 146 17.32 -16.45 -0.84
CA MET A 146 16.24 -15.44 -0.90
C MET A 146 15.58 -15.42 -2.27
N ARG A 147 16.36 -15.51 -3.35
CA ARG A 147 15.84 -15.57 -4.73
C ARG A 147 14.91 -16.77 -4.91
N SER A 148 15.37 -17.96 -4.53
CA SER A 148 14.62 -19.20 -4.66
C SER A 148 13.33 -19.17 -3.86
N PHE A 149 13.41 -18.71 -2.60
CA PHE A 149 12.26 -18.52 -1.73
C PHE A 149 11.21 -17.56 -2.33
N LEU A 150 11.65 -16.40 -2.84
CA LEU A 150 10.76 -15.42 -3.45
C LEU A 150 10.12 -15.93 -4.74
N LEU A 151 10.87 -16.64 -5.59
CA LEU A 151 10.35 -17.25 -6.81
C LEU A 151 9.29 -18.30 -6.52
N GLU A 152 9.52 -19.16 -5.53
CA GLU A 152 8.57 -20.20 -5.16
C GLU A 152 7.30 -19.61 -4.54
N THR A 153 7.47 -18.67 -3.61
CA THR A 153 6.35 -17.94 -3.00
C THR A 153 5.49 -17.26 -4.07
N ARG A 154 6.11 -16.66 -5.08
CA ARG A 154 5.39 -16.06 -6.22
C ARG A 154 4.51 -17.08 -6.95
N LYS A 155 5.02 -18.28 -7.24
CA LYS A 155 4.22 -19.31 -7.93
C LYS A 155 2.95 -19.62 -7.16
N HIS A 156 3.06 -19.79 -5.84
CA HIS A 156 1.91 -20.05 -4.97
C HIS A 156 0.92 -18.87 -4.94
N VAL A 157 1.41 -17.63 -4.81
CA VAL A 157 0.54 -16.43 -4.82
C VAL A 157 -0.19 -16.27 -6.15
N LEU A 158 0.48 -16.52 -7.28
CA LEU A 158 -0.16 -16.45 -8.60
C LEU A 158 -1.20 -17.55 -8.81
N ALA A 159 -0.93 -18.77 -8.33
CA ALA A 159 -1.91 -19.84 -8.35
C ALA A 159 -3.15 -19.46 -7.53
N LEU A 160 -2.95 -18.97 -6.30
CA LEU A 160 -4.04 -18.51 -5.43
C LEU A 160 -4.85 -17.38 -6.09
N ALA A 161 -4.19 -16.40 -6.70
CA ALA A 161 -4.86 -15.31 -7.41
C ALA A 161 -5.73 -15.80 -8.58
N LYS A 162 -5.23 -16.80 -9.32
CA LYS A 162 -5.99 -17.46 -10.40
C LYS A 162 -7.23 -18.18 -9.84
N HIS A 163 -7.07 -18.93 -8.75
CA HIS A 163 -8.19 -19.62 -8.10
C HIS A 163 -9.23 -18.65 -7.57
N ALA A 164 -8.82 -17.56 -6.92
CA ALA A 164 -9.73 -16.52 -6.43
C ALA A 164 -10.52 -15.84 -7.58
N SER A 165 -9.85 -15.56 -8.70
CA SER A 165 -10.51 -15.02 -9.89
C SER A 165 -11.53 -16.00 -10.48
N SER A 166 -11.19 -17.28 -10.51
CA SER A 166 -12.11 -18.33 -10.95
C SER A 166 -13.33 -18.44 -10.04
N ALA A 167 -13.14 -18.37 -8.71
CA ALA A 167 -14.23 -18.42 -7.74
C ALA A 167 -15.16 -17.21 -7.89
N ALA A 168 -14.61 -16.01 -8.11
CA ALA A 168 -15.39 -14.81 -8.38
C ALA A 168 -16.29 -14.98 -9.62
N ASN A 169 -15.74 -15.49 -10.73
CA ASN A 169 -16.52 -15.76 -11.94
C ASN A 169 -17.64 -16.80 -11.70
N SER A 170 -17.37 -17.84 -10.90
CA SER A 170 -18.40 -18.83 -10.54
C SER A 170 -19.53 -18.19 -9.73
N LEU A 171 -19.23 -17.29 -8.79
CA LEU A 171 -20.24 -16.56 -8.03
C LEU A 171 -21.09 -15.64 -8.91
N ASP A 172 -20.50 -15.03 -9.94
CA ASP A 172 -21.25 -14.24 -10.93
C ASP A 172 -22.24 -15.10 -11.72
N HIS A 173 -21.82 -16.31 -12.12
CA HIS A 173 -22.71 -17.25 -12.80
C HIS A 173 -23.87 -17.69 -11.90
N ILE A 174 -23.59 -18.00 -10.63
CA ILE A 174 -24.61 -18.38 -9.64
C ILE A 174 -25.60 -17.23 -9.41
N ALA A 175 -25.11 -15.99 -9.30
CA ALA A 175 -25.96 -14.82 -9.13
C ALA A 175 -26.88 -14.61 -10.35
N ALA A 176 -26.32 -14.70 -11.57
CA ALA A 176 -27.10 -14.57 -12.80
C ALA A 176 -28.19 -15.65 -12.93
N GLU A 177 -27.87 -16.90 -12.56
CA GLU A 177 -28.85 -17.99 -12.56
C GLU A 177 -29.94 -17.80 -11.49
N SER A 178 -29.57 -17.33 -10.30
CA SER A 178 -30.54 -17.00 -9.23
C SER A 178 -31.52 -15.92 -9.67
N THR A 179 -31.06 -14.88 -10.37
CA THR A 179 -31.92 -13.83 -10.93
C THR A 179 -32.87 -14.38 -12.01
N ARG A 180 -32.37 -15.27 -12.90
CA ARG A 180 -33.21 -15.95 -13.91
C ARG A 180 -34.31 -16.80 -13.29
N MET A 181 -33.98 -17.58 -12.25
CA MET A 181 -34.97 -18.37 -11.52
C MET A 181 -36.02 -17.47 -10.86
N GLY A 182 -35.61 -16.39 -10.19
CA GLY A 182 -36.54 -15.44 -9.56
C GLY A 182 -37.50 -14.77 -10.54
N THR A 183 -37.00 -14.34 -11.70
CA THR A 183 -37.84 -13.73 -12.75
C THR A 183 -38.81 -14.74 -13.36
N THR A 184 -38.38 -15.98 -13.59
CA THR A 184 -39.24 -17.06 -14.10
C THR A 184 -40.36 -17.37 -13.12
N LEU A 185 -40.05 -17.56 -11.83
CA LEU A 185 -41.05 -17.81 -10.80
C LEU A 185 -42.06 -16.67 -10.67
N SER A 186 -41.59 -15.42 -10.70
CA SER A 186 -42.46 -14.23 -10.69
C SER A 186 -43.43 -14.22 -11.87
N SER A 187 -42.98 -14.63 -13.06
CA SER A 187 -43.84 -14.72 -14.26
C SER A 187 -44.86 -15.86 -14.20
N THR A 188 -44.54 -16.97 -13.52
CA THR A 188 -45.43 -18.15 -13.43
C THR A 188 -46.54 -17.97 -12.37
N ILE A 189 -46.30 -17.19 -11.32
CA ILE A 189 -47.23 -17.03 -10.19
C ILE A 189 -48.39 -16.05 -10.50
N GLY A 190 -48.34 -15.32 -11.62
CA GLY A 190 -49.37 -14.33 -11.97
C GLY A 190 -49.36 -13.09 -11.04
N PRO A 191 -50.05 -12.00 -11.40
CA PRO A 191 -49.99 -10.76 -10.63
C PRO A 191 -50.78 -10.92 -9.32
N HIS A 192 -50.13 -11.38 -8.26
CA HIS A 192 -50.60 -11.13 -6.91
C HIS A 192 -49.91 -9.86 -6.40
N GLU A 193 -50.69 -8.79 -6.24
CA GLU A 193 -50.26 -7.56 -5.60
C GLU A 193 -49.70 -7.88 -4.21
N THR A 194 -48.38 -7.96 -4.12
CA THR A 194 -47.66 -7.77 -2.87
C THR A 194 -46.58 -6.74 -3.13
N PRO A 195 -46.44 -5.71 -2.29
CA PRO A 195 -45.47 -4.66 -2.53
C PRO A 195 -44.07 -5.26 -2.36
N ALA A 196 -43.45 -5.62 -3.48
CA ALA A 196 -42.06 -6.01 -3.53
C ALA A 196 -41.23 -4.82 -3.01
N LYS A 197 -40.66 -4.98 -1.82
CA LYS A 197 -39.62 -4.07 -1.33
C LYS A 197 -38.52 -4.08 -2.38
N ASN A 198 -38.30 -2.93 -3.00
CA ASN A 198 -37.28 -2.72 -4.01
C ASN A 198 -35.90 -2.93 -3.36
N CYS A 199 -35.42 -4.18 -3.37
CA CYS A 199 -34.05 -4.52 -3.01
C CYS A 199 -33.15 -4.13 -4.20
N ASN A 200 -32.92 -2.84 -4.36
CA ASN A 200 -31.81 -2.33 -5.16
C ASN A 200 -30.53 -2.80 -4.49
N SER A 201 -30.01 -3.96 -4.88
CA SER A 201 -28.70 -4.47 -4.46
C SER A 201 -27.60 -3.69 -5.17
N THR A 202 -27.40 -2.43 -4.76
CA THR A 202 -26.19 -1.65 -5.04
C THR A 202 -25.05 -1.97 -4.07
N GLU A 203 -25.28 -2.86 -3.10
CA GLU A 203 -24.30 -3.32 -2.13
C GLU A 203 -23.82 -4.72 -2.53
N ASP A 204 -22.65 -4.82 -3.19
CA ASP A 204 -21.65 -5.91 -3.08
C ASP A 204 -20.63 -5.95 -4.26
N ASN A 205 -20.59 -4.94 -5.14
CA ASN A 205 -19.48 -4.83 -6.10
C ASN A 205 -18.16 -4.38 -5.43
N THR A 206 -18.25 -3.67 -4.30
CA THR A 206 -17.08 -3.16 -3.57
C THR A 206 -16.18 -4.28 -3.05
N GLY A 207 -16.74 -5.38 -2.55
CA GLY A 207 -15.96 -6.51 -2.04
C GLY A 207 -15.17 -7.23 -3.15
N ARG A 208 -15.82 -7.45 -4.30
CA ARG A 208 -15.22 -8.08 -5.48
C ARG A 208 -14.12 -7.23 -6.11
N GLU A 209 -14.37 -5.94 -6.25
CA GLU A 209 -13.36 -4.99 -6.76
C GLU A 209 -12.16 -4.89 -5.81
N ASN A 210 -12.39 -4.84 -4.49
CA ASN A 210 -11.32 -4.78 -3.49
C ASN A 210 -10.45 -6.05 -3.48
N LEU A 211 -11.06 -7.23 -3.64
CA LEU A 211 -10.31 -8.50 -3.71
C LEU A 211 -9.49 -8.56 -5.00
N ARG A 212 -10.09 -8.22 -6.14
CA ARG A 212 -9.39 -8.15 -7.43
C ARG A 212 -8.23 -7.16 -7.40
N ASP A 213 -8.44 -6.00 -6.78
CA ASP A 213 -7.42 -4.98 -6.59
C ASP A 213 -6.29 -5.46 -5.67
N SER A 214 -6.60 -6.11 -4.55
CA SER A 214 -5.60 -6.66 -3.62
C SER A 214 -4.75 -7.77 -4.25
N LEU A 215 -5.37 -8.64 -5.06
CA LEU A 215 -4.66 -9.64 -5.86
C LEU A 215 -3.75 -9.00 -6.91
N GLY A 216 -4.21 -7.92 -7.55
CA GLY A 216 -3.41 -7.11 -8.46
C GLY A 216 -2.19 -6.49 -7.79
N GLU A 217 -2.35 -5.97 -6.57
CA GLU A 217 -1.25 -5.40 -5.78
C GLU A 217 -0.21 -6.44 -5.40
N MET A 218 -0.63 -7.62 -4.91
CA MET A 218 0.29 -8.72 -4.62
C MET A 218 1.08 -9.14 -5.88
N ARG A 219 0.42 -9.14 -7.05
CA ARG A 219 1.12 -9.38 -8.32
C ARG A 219 2.16 -8.28 -8.61
N THR A 220 1.85 -7.01 -8.40
CA THR A 220 2.82 -5.92 -8.61
C THR A 220 3.96 -5.93 -7.61
N GLU A 221 3.71 -6.24 -6.32
CA GLU A 221 4.75 -6.41 -5.30
C GLU A 221 5.72 -7.54 -5.70
N THR A 222 5.19 -8.66 -6.17
CA THR A 222 6.01 -9.80 -6.61
C THR A 222 6.74 -9.56 -7.93
N GLU A 223 6.26 -8.65 -8.80
CA GLU A 223 6.96 -8.20 -10.00
C GLU A 223 8.11 -7.24 -9.64
N TYR A 224 7.85 -6.25 -8.77
CA TYR A 224 8.90 -5.35 -8.26
C TYR A 224 10.05 -6.11 -7.58
N LEU A 225 9.73 -7.13 -6.80
CA LEU A 225 10.73 -7.99 -6.16
C LEU A 225 11.58 -8.75 -7.17
N ARG A 226 10.97 -9.27 -8.24
CA ARG A 226 11.70 -9.97 -9.31
C ARG A 226 12.68 -9.02 -9.99
N ASP A 227 12.24 -7.82 -10.33
CA ASP A 227 13.05 -6.87 -11.09
C ASP A 227 14.26 -6.44 -10.24
N THR A 228 14.02 -6.12 -8.97
CA THR A 228 15.08 -5.79 -8.00
C THR A 228 16.11 -6.92 -7.86
N VAL A 229 15.65 -8.18 -7.78
CA VAL A 229 16.54 -9.36 -7.66
C VAL A 229 17.27 -9.67 -8.99
N SER A 230 16.66 -9.35 -10.12
CA SER A 230 17.28 -9.51 -11.44
C SER A 230 18.39 -8.48 -11.67
N ASP A 231 18.16 -7.23 -11.24
CA ASP A 231 19.16 -6.16 -11.29
C ASP A 231 20.35 -6.44 -10.37
N MET A 232 20.12 -6.98 -9.17
CA MET A 232 21.19 -7.43 -8.27
C MET A 232 22.09 -8.51 -8.91
N LYS A 233 21.55 -9.37 -9.77
CA LYS A 233 22.32 -10.43 -10.46
C LYS A 233 23.13 -9.89 -11.63
N ASN A 234 22.58 -8.96 -12.39
CA ASN A 234 23.18 -8.48 -13.63
C ASN A 234 24.22 -7.37 -13.40
N ASN A 235 24.24 -6.76 -12.22
CA ASN A 235 25.21 -5.71 -11.88
C ASN A 235 25.72 -5.85 -10.43
N PRO A 236 26.62 -6.83 -10.17
CA PRO A 236 27.14 -7.09 -8.82
C PRO A 236 28.00 -5.94 -8.27
N GLY A 237 28.37 -4.96 -9.09
CA GLY A 237 29.13 -3.76 -8.73
C GLY A 237 28.31 -2.48 -8.54
N SER A 238 27.00 -2.46 -8.84
CA SER A 238 26.15 -1.26 -8.65
C SER A 238 25.53 -1.19 -7.26
N GLY A 239 26.18 -1.77 -6.25
CA GLY A 239 25.83 -1.53 -4.86
C GLY A 239 25.86 -0.03 -4.59
N LEU A 240 24.66 0.57 -4.47
CA LEU A 240 24.39 1.95 -4.04
C LEU A 240 24.60 3.09 -5.05
N GLY A 241 24.88 2.81 -6.32
CA GLY A 241 24.95 3.84 -7.36
C GLY A 241 24.05 3.51 -8.54
N ILE A 242 23.29 4.49 -9.02
CA ILE A 242 22.51 4.51 -10.28
C ILE A 242 21.07 4.00 -10.18
N TRP A 243 20.20 4.82 -9.59
CA TRP A 243 18.79 5.00 -9.99
C TRP A 243 18.47 6.47 -9.61
N PHE A 244 18.55 7.49 -10.47
CA PHE A 244 17.83 7.74 -11.71
C PHE A 244 18.66 8.67 -12.63
N SER A 245 18.67 8.39 -13.93
CA SER A 245 18.81 9.45 -14.93
C SER A 245 17.44 10.08 -15.12
N VAL A 246 17.32 11.38 -14.82
CA VAL A 246 16.19 12.22 -15.23
C VAL A 246 16.76 13.24 -16.22
N LYS A 247 16.50 13.04 -17.51
CA LYS A 247 16.26 14.15 -18.47
C LYS A 247 14.75 14.32 -18.52
N ALA A 248 14.17 15.52 -18.53
CA ALA A 248 14.71 16.88 -18.67
C ALA A 248 14.25 17.77 -17.50
#